data_AF-A0A659ULD7-F1
#
_entry.id   AF-A0A659ULD7-F1
#
_cell.length_a   1.000
_cell.length_b   1.000
_cell.length_c   1.000
_cell.angle_alpha   90.00
_cell.angle_beta   90.00
_cell.angle_gamma   90.00
#
_symmetry.space_group_name_H-M   'P 1'
#
loop_
_entity.id
_entity.type
_entity.pdbx_description
1 polymer ?
#
loop_
_entity_poly.entity_id
_entity_poly.type
_entity_poly.pdbx_seq_one_letter_code
_entity_poly.pdbx_strand_id
1 'polypeptide(L)'
;FNERACQNCHLKDGRGRPPQGDAGTTSMFLRLARDASSAEEKAALADHRLLNLPDPVYGTQLQELAVPGLKGEGSMRVDYQERKVELTDGTVISLRKPAYAVDDLGYGPLDPRTTLSPRLTPPMIGLGLIEQIAPADILAHTDPDDRDGDGISGKPNIVRDGLDGEL
;
A
#
# COMPACT_ATOMS: atom_id res chain seq x y z
N PHE A 1 4.73 10.15 12.37
CA PHE A 1 4.36 8.77 12.73
C PHE A 1 2.86 8.60 12.51
N ASN A 2 2.34 7.37 12.43
CA ASN A 2 0.90 7.13 12.28
C ASN A 2 0.21 6.70 13.58
N GLU A 3 0.95 6.11 14.52
CA GLU A 3 0.36 5.58 15.75
C GLU A 3 1.38 5.49 16.90
N ARG A 4 0.92 5.45 18.15
CA ARG A 4 1.76 5.50 19.37
C ARG A 4 1.95 4.15 20.07
N ALA A 5 1.19 3.12 19.69
CA ALA A 5 1.27 1.80 20.30
C ALA A 5 0.96 0.69 19.29
N CYS A 6 1.65 -0.43 19.39
CA CYS A 6 1.47 -1.58 18.48
C CYS A 6 0.02 -2.06 18.43
N GLN A 7 -0.66 -2.09 19.59
CA GLN A 7 -2.05 -2.55 19.73
C GLN A 7 -3.07 -1.66 19.02
N ASN A 8 -2.71 -0.42 18.67
CA ASN A 8 -3.61 0.48 17.95
C ASN A 8 -3.63 0.18 16.45
N CYS A 9 -2.58 -0.46 15.91
CA CYS A 9 -2.57 -1.00 14.54
C CYS A 9 -2.89 -2.50 14.48
N HIS A 10 -2.42 -3.29 15.46
CA HIS A 10 -2.61 -4.74 15.55
C HIS A 10 -3.54 -5.11 16.71
N LEU A 11 -4.80 -4.68 16.63
CA LEU A 11 -5.76 -4.85 17.72
C LEU A 11 -5.97 -6.34 18.05
N LYS A 12 -5.57 -6.75 19.27
CA LYS A 12 -5.58 -8.15 19.71
C LYS A 12 -4.82 -9.06 18.74
N ASP A 13 -3.70 -8.56 18.22
CA ASP A 13 -2.83 -9.21 17.23
C ASP A 13 -3.53 -9.54 15.89
N GLY A 14 -4.74 -8.99 15.72
CA GLY A 14 -5.60 -9.23 14.59
C GLY A 14 -5.36 -8.26 13.43
N ARG A 15 -6.18 -8.42 12.40
CA ARG A 15 -6.18 -7.56 11.22
C ARG A 15 -6.65 -6.16 11.59
N GLY A 16 -6.00 -5.17 10.98
CA GLY A 16 -6.49 -3.81 11.01
C GLY A 16 -7.89 -3.64 10.39
N ARG A 17 -8.50 -2.50 10.65
CA ARG A 17 -9.73 -1.99 10.04
C ARG A 17 -9.49 -0.62 9.39
N PRO A 18 -10.13 -0.33 8.25
CA PRO A 18 -10.18 1.02 7.69
C PRO A 18 -10.84 2.01 8.65
N PRO A 19 -10.58 3.33 8.51
CA PRO A 19 -11.29 4.37 9.25
C PRO A 19 -12.81 4.29 9.02
N GLN A 20 -13.61 4.51 10.06
CA GLN A 20 -15.08 4.50 9.97
C GLN A 20 -15.72 5.89 10.02
N GLY A 21 -14.91 6.95 9.83
CA GLY A 21 -15.37 8.34 9.83
C GLY A 21 -15.44 8.98 11.22
N ASP A 22 -15.11 8.25 12.27
CA ASP A 22 -14.88 8.76 13.62
C ASP A 22 -13.41 9.12 13.85
N ALA A 23 -13.17 10.06 14.76
CA ALA A 23 -11.83 10.36 15.24
C ALA A 23 -11.36 9.19 16.12
N GLY A 24 -10.64 8.25 15.51
CA GLY A 24 -10.15 7.03 16.16
C GLY A 24 -8.81 6.58 15.61
N THR A 25 -8.15 5.69 16.34
CA THR A 25 -6.89 5.05 15.93
C THR A 25 -7.09 4.29 14.62
N THR A 26 -6.37 4.68 13.58
CA THR A 26 -6.39 3.97 12.29
C THR A 26 -5.28 2.93 12.25
N SER A 27 -5.66 1.70 11.98
CA SER A 27 -4.72 0.62 11.63
C SER A 27 -4.38 0.59 10.13
N MET A 28 -4.68 1.69 9.44
CA MET A 28 -4.50 1.87 8.02
C MET A 28 -3.73 3.17 7.77
N PHE A 29 -2.82 3.15 6.82
CA PHE A 29 -2.01 4.32 6.45
C PHE A 29 -1.79 4.39 4.93
N LEU A 30 -1.26 5.50 4.44
CA LEU A 30 -0.95 5.71 3.03
C LEU A 30 0.56 5.67 2.80
N ARG A 31 1.02 4.75 1.94
CA ARG A 31 2.31 4.88 1.26
C ARG A 31 2.16 5.86 0.09
N LEU A 32 3.18 6.66 -0.11
CA LEU A 32 3.24 7.68 -1.16
C LEU A 32 4.31 7.27 -2.17
N ALA A 33 3.95 7.26 -3.44
CA ALA A 33 4.88 6.97 -4.52
C ALA A 33 4.49 7.74 -5.78
N ARG A 34 5.46 8.11 -6.61
CA ARG A 34 5.24 8.74 -7.92
C ARG A 34 5.97 7.98 -9.02
N ASP A 35 5.58 8.26 -10.25
CA ASP A 35 6.27 7.75 -11.43
C ASP A 35 7.64 8.40 -11.63
N ALA A 36 8.50 7.68 -12.34
CA ALA A 36 9.79 8.17 -12.79
C ALA A 36 9.65 9.29 -13.82
N SER A 37 10.34 10.38 -13.55
CA SER A 37 10.30 11.62 -14.32
C SER A 37 11.58 11.89 -15.12
N SER A 38 12.67 11.20 -14.82
CA SER A 38 13.94 11.29 -15.54
C SER A 38 14.39 9.93 -16.08
N ALA A 39 15.31 9.95 -17.05
CA ALA A 39 15.94 8.73 -17.55
C ALA A 39 16.73 7.99 -16.45
N GLU A 40 17.36 8.75 -15.55
CA GLU A 40 18.09 8.19 -14.40
C GLU A 40 17.16 7.48 -13.41
N GLU A 41 16.00 8.09 -13.10
CA GLU A 41 14.99 7.46 -12.25
C GLU A 41 14.43 6.18 -12.88
N LYS A 42 14.17 6.21 -14.20
CA LYS A 42 13.71 5.03 -14.94
C LYS A 42 14.74 3.90 -14.91
N ALA A 43 16.01 4.22 -15.12
CA ALA A 43 17.10 3.26 -15.02
C ALA A 43 17.22 2.70 -13.59
N ALA A 44 17.08 3.55 -12.56
CA ALA A 44 17.12 3.11 -11.16
C ALA A 44 16.04 2.07 -10.82
N LEU A 45 14.82 2.25 -11.35
CA LEU A 45 13.73 1.29 -11.18
C LEU A 45 13.99 0.01 -11.98
N ALA A 46 14.45 0.13 -13.22
CA ALA A 46 14.74 -1.02 -14.10
C ALA A 46 15.86 -1.91 -13.55
N ASP A 47 16.87 -1.32 -12.92
CA ASP A 47 18.01 -2.04 -12.31
C ASP A 47 17.74 -2.49 -10.86
N HIS A 48 16.48 -2.37 -10.41
CA HIS A 48 16.04 -2.70 -9.04
C HIS A 48 16.85 -1.99 -7.94
N ARG A 49 17.42 -0.81 -8.25
CA ARG A 49 18.12 0.03 -7.26
C ARG A 49 17.14 0.83 -6.41
N LEU A 50 16.00 1.20 -6.99
CA LEU A 50 14.88 1.81 -6.29
C LEU A 50 13.63 0.96 -6.53
N LEU A 51 12.80 0.80 -5.50
CA LEU A 51 11.52 0.10 -5.61
C LEU A 51 10.40 1.01 -6.13
N ASN A 52 10.46 2.28 -5.73
CA ASN A 52 9.57 3.34 -6.16
C ASN A 52 10.24 4.69 -5.87
N LEU A 53 9.55 5.78 -6.21
CA LEU A 53 10.03 7.14 -5.96
C LEU A 53 9.07 7.84 -4.99
N PRO A 54 9.57 8.50 -3.94
CA PRO A 54 8.74 9.18 -2.96
C PRO A 54 8.09 10.45 -3.52
N ASP A 55 7.04 10.91 -2.83
CA ASP A 55 6.56 12.28 -2.95
C ASP A 55 7.70 13.25 -2.52
N PRO A 56 7.95 14.34 -3.27
CA PRO A 56 9.05 15.26 -2.98
C PRO A 56 8.86 16.09 -1.71
N VAL A 57 7.63 16.25 -1.22
CA VAL A 57 7.29 17.03 -0.01
C VAL A 57 7.12 16.09 1.19
N TYR A 58 6.44 14.97 0.99
CA TYR A 58 5.96 14.08 2.05
C TYR A 58 6.72 12.75 2.14
N GLY A 59 7.68 12.50 1.25
CA GLY A 59 8.48 11.28 1.28
C GLY A 59 7.69 10.03 0.87
N THR A 60 7.92 8.92 1.56
CA THR A 60 7.39 7.59 1.17
C THR A 60 6.10 7.21 1.88
N GLN A 61 5.69 7.94 2.91
CA GLN A 61 4.57 7.58 3.78
C GLN A 61 4.02 8.81 4.48
N LEU A 62 2.71 9.02 4.39
CA LEU A 62 2.02 10.11 5.08
C LEU A 62 2.05 9.89 6.60
N GLN A 63 2.48 10.91 7.33
CA GLN A 63 2.58 10.93 8.79
C GLN A 63 1.47 11.77 9.42
N GLU A 64 0.34 11.15 9.75
CA GLU A 64 -0.82 11.89 10.31
C GLU A 64 -0.53 12.50 11.69
N LEU A 65 0.40 11.91 12.45
CA LEU A 65 0.81 12.39 13.77
C LEU A 65 2.27 12.88 13.75
N ALA A 66 2.54 13.86 14.60
CA ALA A 66 3.87 14.43 14.77
C ALA A 66 4.30 14.50 16.25
N VAL A 67 5.60 14.66 16.47
CA VAL A 67 6.16 14.92 17.80
C VAL A 67 5.73 16.31 18.29
N PRO A 68 5.74 16.58 19.62
CA PRO A 68 5.36 17.89 20.14
C PRO A 68 6.11 19.05 19.45
N GLY A 69 5.38 20.10 19.09
CA GLY A 69 5.92 21.27 18.41
C GLY A 69 5.91 21.19 16.88
N LEU A 70 5.57 20.02 16.31
CA LEU A 70 5.35 19.84 14.87
C LEU A 70 3.88 19.53 14.57
N LYS A 71 3.45 19.84 13.34
CA LYS A 71 2.13 19.46 12.83
C LYS A 71 2.22 18.10 12.12
N GLY A 72 1.13 17.34 12.16
CA GLY A 72 0.97 16.19 11.27
C GLY A 72 1.01 16.64 9.80
N GLU A 73 1.31 15.69 8.91
CA GLU A 73 1.47 15.96 7.48
C GLU A 73 0.13 16.16 6.75
N GLY A 74 -0.95 15.59 7.30
CA GLY A 74 -2.32 15.63 6.78
C GLY A 74 -3.13 14.51 7.42
N SER A 75 -4.40 14.37 7.02
CA SER A 75 -5.29 13.31 7.52
C SER A 75 -5.79 12.43 6.37
N MET A 76 -5.77 11.11 6.52
CA MET A 76 -6.31 10.21 5.48
C MET A 76 -7.84 10.27 5.47
N ARG A 77 -8.42 10.47 4.29
CA ARG A 77 -9.87 10.36 4.06
C ARG A 77 -10.17 9.15 3.17
N VAL A 78 -11.24 8.43 3.52
CA VAL A 78 -11.76 7.31 2.74
C VAL A 78 -13.25 7.50 2.49
N ASP A 79 -13.62 7.75 1.24
CA ASP A 79 -15.02 7.74 0.82
C ASP A 79 -15.35 6.38 0.22
N TYR A 80 -16.61 5.95 0.34
CA TYR A 80 -17.05 4.71 -0.27
C TYR A 80 -18.25 4.96 -1.18
N GLN A 81 -18.14 4.48 -2.41
CA GLN A 81 -19.25 4.43 -3.35
C GLN A 81 -19.83 3.02 -3.36
N GLU A 82 -21.15 2.90 -3.18
CA GLU A 82 -21.83 1.62 -3.36
C GLU A 82 -22.01 1.30 -4.85
N ARG A 83 -21.79 0.04 -5.21
CA ARG A 83 -22.03 -0.50 -6.54
C ARG A 83 -22.76 -1.82 -6.42
N LYS A 84 -23.93 -1.91 -7.06
CA LYS A 84 -24.65 -3.16 -7.20
C LYS A 84 -23.97 -4.04 -8.25
N VAL A 85 -23.78 -5.31 -7.93
CA VAL A 85 -23.24 -6.33 -8.84
C VAL A 85 -24.18 -7.53 -8.82
N GLU A 86 -24.54 -8.00 -10.00
CA GLU A 86 -25.29 -9.23 -10.18
C GLU A 86 -24.32 -10.41 -10.31
N LEU A 87 -24.51 -11.43 -9.50
CA LEU A 87 -23.75 -12.68 -9.53
C LEU A 87 -24.28 -13.60 -10.62
N THR A 88 -23.55 -14.68 -10.92
CA THR A 88 -23.90 -15.63 -11.99
C THR A 88 -25.21 -16.39 -11.77
N ASP A 89 -25.73 -16.42 -10.54
CA ASP A 89 -27.02 -17.01 -10.17
C ASP A 89 -28.19 -16.01 -10.17
N GLY A 90 -27.93 -14.75 -10.57
CA GLY A 90 -28.89 -13.64 -10.56
C GLY A 90 -29.00 -12.91 -9.22
N THR A 91 -28.26 -13.32 -8.18
CA THR A 91 -28.25 -12.63 -6.90
C THR A 91 -27.60 -11.25 -7.04
N VAL A 92 -28.28 -10.19 -6.60
CA VAL A 92 -27.72 -8.83 -6.59
C VAL A 92 -27.12 -8.52 -5.22
N ILE A 93 -25.82 -8.23 -5.19
CA ILE A 93 -25.08 -7.81 -3.98
C ILE A 93 -24.68 -6.34 -4.07
N SER A 94 -24.47 -5.70 -2.92
CA SER A 94 -23.87 -4.35 -2.84
C SER A 94 -22.38 -4.46 -2.49
N LEU A 95 -21.52 -3.92 -3.34
CA LEU A 95 -20.08 -3.79 -3.09
C LEU A 95 -19.75 -2.33 -2.74
N ARG A 96 -18.72 -2.12 -1.92
CA ARG A 96 -18.19 -0.78 -1.63
C ARG A 96 -16.88 -0.57 -2.36
N LYS A 97 -16.81 0.45 -3.21
CA LYS A 97 -15.57 0.91 -3.85
C LYS A 97 -14.98 2.08 -3.06
N PRO A 98 -13.80 1.92 -2.43
CA PRO A 98 -13.17 3.02 -1.71
C PRO A 98 -12.52 4.02 -2.68
N ALA A 99 -12.55 5.30 -2.29
CA ALA A 99 -11.75 6.38 -2.84
C ALA A 99 -10.93 7.00 -1.71
N TYR A 100 -9.63 7.17 -1.94
CA TYR A 100 -8.68 7.63 -0.93
C TYR A 100 -8.22 9.05 -1.25
N ALA A 101 -8.12 9.88 -0.23
CA ALA A 101 -7.60 11.25 -0.32
C ALA A 101 -6.83 11.61 0.95
N VAL A 102 -6.15 12.76 0.90
CA VAL A 102 -5.51 13.38 2.05
C VAL A 102 -6.10 14.77 2.22
N ASP A 103 -6.64 15.04 3.41
CA ASP A 103 -7.15 16.34 3.80
C ASP A 103 -6.11 17.07 4.67
N ASP A 104 -6.25 18.39 4.80
CA ASP A 104 -5.46 19.24 5.71
C ASP A 104 -3.92 19.11 5.60
N LEU A 105 -3.43 19.01 4.36
CA LEU A 105 -2.00 18.93 4.05
C LEU A 105 -1.20 20.08 4.71
N GLY A 106 -0.27 19.71 5.60
CA GLY A 106 0.44 20.65 6.47
C GLY A 106 1.64 21.38 5.85
N TYR A 107 2.15 20.90 4.72
CA TYR A 107 3.45 21.31 4.14
C TYR A 107 3.37 21.70 2.65
N GLY A 108 2.16 21.94 2.15
CA GLY A 108 1.89 22.26 0.74
C GLY A 108 1.17 21.12 0.02
N PRO A 109 0.88 21.27 -1.28
CA PRO A 109 0.23 20.21 -2.04
C PRO A 109 1.16 19.00 -2.23
N LEU A 110 0.57 17.81 -2.29
CA LEU A 110 1.25 16.62 -2.85
C LEU A 110 1.67 16.91 -4.29
N ASP A 111 2.73 16.25 -4.76
CA ASP A 111 3.04 16.26 -6.19
C ASP A 111 1.83 15.67 -6.94
N PRO A 112 1.36 16.29 -8.04
CA PRO A 112 0.19 15.82 -8.78
C PRO A 112 0.37 14.41 -9.38
N ARG A 113 1.60 13.90 -9.44
CA ARG A 113 1.93 12.53 -9.88
C ARG A 113 2.01 11.55 -8.71
N THR A 114 1.84 12.01 -7.47
CA THR A 114 1.85 11.14 -6.31
C THR A 114 0.59 10.28 -6.30
N THR A 115 0.82 8.98 -6.23
CA THR A 115 -0.17 7.94 -6.03
C THR A 115 -0.25 7.59 -4.54
N LEU A 116 -1.48 7.34 -4.09
CA LEU A 116 -1.76 6.90 -2.73
C LEU A 116 -1.91 5.38 -2.72
N SER A 117 -1.03 4.69 -1.99
CA SER A 117 -1.09 3.25 -1.77
C SER A 117 -1.62 2.97 -0.36
N PRO A 118 -2.93 2.69 -0.21
CA PRO A 118 -3.53 2.32 1.07
C PRO A 118 -2.95 1.01 1.60
N ARG A 119 -2.50 1.01 2.85
CA ARG A 119 -1.97 -0.17 3.54
C ARG A 119 -2.77 -0.43 4.81
N LEU A 120 -3.37 -1.62 4.86
CA LEU A 120 -4.05 -2.12 6.05
C LEU A 120 -3.12 -3.04 6.81
N THR A 121 -3.01 -2.84 8.12
CA THR A 121 -2.14 -3.63 8.98
C THR A 121 -2.54 -5.12 8.95
N PRO A 122 -1.59 -6.04 8.69
CA PRO A 122 -1.86 -7.48 8.66
C PRO A 122 -2.02 -8.07 10.08
N PRO A 123 -2.70 -9.22 10.23
CA PRO A 123 -2.64 -9.99 11.48
C PRO A 123 -1.21 -10.49 11.72
N MET A 124 -0.81 -10.57 12.99
CA MET A 124 0.53 -11.05 13.36
C MET A 124 0.65 -12.57 13.36
N ILE A 125 -0.48 -13.29 13.47
CA ILE A 125 -0.52 -14.75 13.54
C ILE A 125 -0.30 -15.33 12.14
N GLY A 126 0.66 -16.26 12.01
CA GLY A 126 0.83 -17.09 10.81
C GLY A 126 1.86 -16.62 9.78
N LEU A 127 2.60 -15.53 10.03
CA LEU A 127 3.58 -14.99 9.07
C LEU A 127 4.73 -15.95 8.72
N GLY A 128 5.18 -16.80 9.66
CA GLY A 128 6.29 -17.73 9.42
C GLY A 128 6.01 -18.87 8.42
N LEU A 129 4.75 -19.06 7.99
CA LEU A 129 4.42 -20.06 6.97
C LEU A 129 4.75 -19.58 5.55
N ILE A 130 4.79 -18.27 5.31
CA ILE A 130 5.12 -17.71 3.99
C ILE A 130 6.60 -17.93 3.67
N GLU A 131 7.48 -17.88 4.68
CA GLU A 131 8.92 -18.13 4.54
C GLU A 131 9.25 -19.58 4.15
N GLN A 132 8.29 -20.50 4.24
CA GLN A 132 8.46 -21.90 3.81
C GLN A 132 8.24 -22.10 2.31
N ILE A 133 7.76 -21.09 1.59
CA ILE A 133 7.58 -21.14 0.14
C ILE A 133 8.96 -20.93 -0.51
N ALA A 134 9.45 -21.92 -1.26
CA ALA A 134 10.75 -21.78 -1.92
C ALA A 134 10.67 -20.74 -3.05
N PRO A 135 11.73 -19.93 -3.28
CA PRO A 135 11.75 -18.95 -4.37
C PRO A 135 11.47 -19.56 -5.74
N ALA A 136 11.96 -20.79 -5.98
CA ALA A 136 11.71 -21.51 -7.23
C ALA A 136 10.23 -21.79 -7.48
N ASP A 137 9.44 -22.02 -6.42
CA ASP A 137 8.00 -22.25 -6.53
C ASP A 137 7.29 -20.95 -6.95
N ILE A 138 7.70 -19.80 -6.39
CA ILE A 138 7.17 -18.49 -6.79
C ILE A 138 7.49 -18.22 -8.27
N LEU A 139 8.74 -18.44 -8.68
CA LEU A 139 9.19 -18.18 -10.04
C LEU A 139 8.52 -19.10 -11.07
N ALA A 140 8.20 -20.34 -10.71
CA ALA A 140 7.51 -21.28 -11.58
C ALA A 140 6.10 -20.81 -11.99
N HIS A 141 5.46 -19.96 -11.19
CA HIS A 141 4.17 -19.35 -11.48
C HIS A 141 4.25 -18.01 -12.24
N THR A 142 5.42 -17.68 -12.79
CA THR A 142 5.59 -16.46 -13.60
C THR A 142 4.99 -16.66 -14.98
N ASP A 143 3.98 -15.87 -15.33
CA ASP A 143 3.39 -15.87 -16.66
C ASP A 143 3.06 -14.44 -17.13
N PRO A 144 4.07 -13.61 -17.47
CA PRO A 144 3.87 -12.22 -17.81
C PRO A 144 3.06 -11.99 -19.10
N ASP A 145 2.97 -13.01 -19.95
CA ASP A 145 2.37 -12.95 -21.28
C ASP A 145 1.05 -13.75 -21.36
N ASP A 146 0.52 -14.25 -20.23
CA ASP A 146 -0.74 -15.01 -20.16
C ASP A 146 -0.77 -16.15 -21.20
N ARG A 147 0.26 -17.01 -21.17
CA ARG A 147 0.50 -18.07 -22.15
C ARG A 147 -0.51 -19.20 -22.05
N ASP A 148 -1.13 -19.39 -20.88
CA ASP A 148 -2.19 -20.37 -20.68
C ASP A 148 -3.60 -19.81 -20.93
N GLY A 149 -3.73 -18.49 -21.08
CA GLY A 149 -4.97 -17.82 -21.46
C GLY A 149 -6.02 -17.80 -20.34
N ASP A 150 -5.59 -17.88 -19.08
CA ASP A 150 -6.47 -17.79 -17.92
C ASP A 150 -6.79 -16.33 -17.52
N GLY A 151 -6.12 -15.36 -18.16
CA GLY A 151 -6.29 -13.93 -17.94
C GLY A 151 -5.36 -13.35 -16.86
N ILE A 152 -4.38 -14.11 -16.38
CA ILE A 152 -3.47 -13.73 -15.29
C ILE A 152 -2.05 -13.52 -15.81
N SER A 153 -1.64 -12.25 -15.92
CA SER A 153 -0.27 -11.89 -16.32
C SER A 153 0.68 -11.69 -15.13
N GLY A 154 0.97 -12.77 -14.39
CA GLY A 154 1.71 -12.74 -13.13
C GLY A 154 3.21 -12.40 -13.31
N LYS A 155 3.73 -11.48 -12.47
CA LYS A 155 5.16 -11.11 -12.42
C LYS A 155 5.67 -11.14 -10.98
N PRO A 156 6.81 -11.78 -10.71
CA PRO A 156 7.41 -11.76 -9.39
C PRO A 156 7.89 -10.34 -9.04
N ASN A 157 7.68 -9.93 -7.79
CA ASN A 157 8.23 -8.69 -7.28
C ASN A 157 9.63 -8.97 -6.70
N ILE A 158 10.67 -8.67 -7.48
CA ILE A 158 12.07 -8.86 -7.09
C ILE A 158 12.57 -7.60 -6.40
N VAL A 159 13.10 -7.76 -5.19
CA VAL A 159 13.62 -6.68 -4.35
C VAL A 159 14.99 -7.06 -3.83
N ARG A 160 15.89 -6.09 -3.67
CA ARG A 160 17.19 -6.35 -3.07
C ARG A 160 17.05 -6.72 -1.59
N ASP A 161 17.87 -7.64 -1.14
CA ASP A 161 18.04 -7.95 0.27
C ASP A 161 18.55 -6.71 1.03
N GLY A 162 17.98 -6.46 2.20
CA GLY A 162 18.28 -5.26 2.99
C GLY A 162 19.63 -5.30 3.72
N LEU A 163 20.25 -6.47 3.87
CA LEU A 163 21.50 -6.67 4.59
C LEU A 163 22.70 -6.66 3.64
N ASP A 164 22.64 -7.40 2.54
CA ASP A 164 23.77 -7.56 1.60
C ASP A 164 23.56 -6.89 0.23
N GLY A 165 22.33 -6.56 -0.14
CA GLY A 165 21.99 -5.87 -1.39
C GLY A 165 21.92 -6.78 -2.62
N GLU A 166 22.02 -8.10 -2.43
CA GLU A 166 21.80 -9.09 -3.48
C GLU A 166 20.33 -9.09 -3.94
N LEU A 167 20.07 -9.60 -5.16
CA LEU A 167 18.70 -9.72 -5.72
C LEU A 167 18.09 -11.09 -5.42
#